data_AF-A0A085EZN1-F1
#
_entry.id   AF-A0A085EZN1-F1
#
_cell.length_a   1.000
_cell.length_b   1.000
_cell.length_c   1.000
_cell.angle_alpha   90.00
_cell.angle_beta   90.00
_cell.angle_gamma   90.00
#
_symmetry.space_group_name_H-M   'P 1'
#
loop_
_entity.id
_entity.type
_entity.pdbx_description
1 polymer ?
#
loop_
_entity_poly.entity_id
_entity_poly.type
_entity_poly.pdbx_seq_one_letter_code
_entity_poly.pdbx_strand_id
1 'polypeptide(L)' 'MRRPSSRGNFHSFNPPGLPAQREQLGAYPDARQRYERALTLGDAEARAGNHIEAERHYQQAEHYLRSIHSRAA' A
#
# COMPACT_ATOMS: atom_id res chain seq x y z
N MET A 1 -50.82 -17.89 10.32
CA MET A 1 -49.52 -18.08 11.01
C MET A 1 -48.40 -18.20 9.96
N ARG A 2 -47.36 -17.35 10.00
CA ARG A 2 -46.16 -17.42 9.14
C ARG A 2 -44.90 -17.37 10.02
N ARG A 3 -43.97 -18.28 9.75
CA ARG A 3 -42.67 -18.46 10.42
C ARG A 3 -41.68 -17.34 10.04
N PRO A 4 -40.64 -17.09 10.86
CA PRO A 4 -39.79 -15.90 10.77
C PRO A 4 -38.64 -16.11 9.76
N SER A 5 -38.12 -15.03 9.19
CA SER A 5 -36.89 -15.07 8.40
C SER A 5 -36.04 -13.85 8.69
N SER A 6 -34.84 -14.15 9.22
CA SER A 6 -33.58 -13.41 9.24
C SER A 6 -33.65 -11.92 8.95
N ARG A 7 -33.61 -11.12 10.03
CA ARG A 7 -33.03 -9.78 9.96
C ARG A 7 -31.52 -9.93 9.86
N GLY A 8 -30.98 -9.39 8.77
CA GLY A 8 -29.56 -9.34 8.47
C GLY A 8 -28.75 -8.79 9.65
N ASN A 9 -27.62 -9.45 9.85
CA ASN A 9 -26.58 -9.14 10.80
C ASN A 9 -25.92 -7.79 10.44
N PHE A 10 -26.43 -6.70 11.02
CA PHE A 10 -25.77 -5.38 11.00
C PHE A 10 -24.96 -5.21 12.29
N HIS A 11 -23.71 -5.66 12.27
CA HIS A 11 -22.68 -5.22 13.20
C HIS A 11 -21.42 -4.90 12.40
N SER A 12 -21.48 -3.77 11.71
CA SER A 12 -20.30 -2.97 11.37
C SER A 12 -19.65 -2.46 12.65
N PHE A 13 -18.34 -2.22 12.57
CA PHE A 13 -17.39 -1.71 13.58
C PHE A 13 -16.67 -2.76 14.42
N ASN A 14 -15.63 -3.32 13.80
CA ASN A 14 -14.41 -3.65 14.49
C ASN A 14 -13.32 -2.70 13.94
N PRO A 15 -12.88 -1.68 14.68
CA PRO A 15 -11.63 -1.00 14.36
C PRO A 15 -10.48 -1.85 14.91
N PRO A 16 -9.68 -2.53 14.08
CA PRO A 16 -8.38 -2.97 14.55
C PRO A 16 -7.53 -1.71 14.75
N GLY A 17 -7.29 -1.38 16.01
CA GLY A 17 -6.24 -0.45 16.38
C GLY A 17 -4.97 -0.84 15.66
N LEU A 18 -4.45 0.07 14.84
CA LEU A 18 -3.05 0.04 14.46
C LEU A 18 -2.32 0.74 15.60
N PRO A 19 -1.68 -0.01 16.52
CA PRO A 19 -0.81 0.59 17.51
C PRO A 19 0.32 1.33 16.78
N ALA A 20 0.85 2.34 17.45
CA ALA A 20 2.08 3.02 17.10
C ALA A 20 3.25 2.05 16.91
N GLN A 21 3.35 1.44 15.72
CA GLN A 21 4.48 0.66 15.23
C GLN A 21 4.83 1.06 13.78
N ARG A 22 4.79 2.38 13.53
CA ARG A 22 5.56 3.01 12.45
C ARG A 22 7.07 3.03 12.76
N GLU A 23 7.49 2.39 13.84
CA GLU A 23 8.83 2.49 14.40
C GLU A 23 9.54 1.12 14.31
N GLN A 24 10.27 0.93 13.21
CA GLN A 24 11.67 0.44 13.21
C GLN A 24 12.07 -1.05 13.04
N LEU A 25 11.19 -2.06 12.87
CA LEU A 25 11.68 -3.46 12.94
C LEU A 25 11.56 -4.38 11.68
N GLY A 26 11.22 -3.86 10.49
CA GLY A 26 11.01 -4.68 9.26
C GLY A 26 11.69 -4.20 7.96
N ALA A 27 12.75 -3.39 8.05
CA ALA A 27 13.16 -2.44 7.00
C ALA A 27 13.67 -2.99 5.63
N TYR A 28 13.79 -4.30 5.42
CA TYR A 28 14.33 -4.87 4.16
C TYR A 28 13.27 -5.40 3.17
N PRO A 29 12.34 -6.30 3.56
CA PRO A 29 11.28 -6.76 2.66
C PRO A 29 10.30 -5.63 2.29
N ASP A 30 10.06 -4.69 3.21
CA ASP A 30 9.17 -3.56 3.01
C ASP A 30 9.64 -2.59 1.92
N ALA A 31 10.94 -2.32 1.82
CA ALA A 31 11.47 -1.33 0.87
C ALA A 31 11.37 -1.84 -0.57
N ARG A 32 11.68 -3.12 -0.81
CA ARG A 32 11.54 -3.76 -2.12
C ARG A 32 10.06 -3.87 -2.53
N GLN A 33 9.18 -4.25 -1.60
CA GLN A 33 7.75 -4.31 -1.86
C GLN A 33 7.14 -2.92 -2.16
N ARG A 34 7.63 -1.87 -1.48
CA ARG A 34 7.24 -0.47 -1.78
C ARG A 34 7.74 -0.01 -3.13
N TYR A 35 8.95 -0.42 -3.52
CA TYR A 35 9.49 -0.19 -4.86
C TYR A 35 8.61 -0.82 -5.95
N GLU A 36 8.28 -2.12 -5.82
CA GLU A 36 7.45 -2.84 -6.81
C GLU A 36 6.04 -2.25 -6.91
N ARG A 37 5.46 -1.82 -5.78
CA ARG A 37 4.17 -1.11 -5.78
C ARG A 37 4.25 0.25 -6.46
N ALA A 38 5.30 1.03 -6.21
CA ALA A 38 5.49 2.33 -6.85
C ALA A 38 5.61 2.19 -8.37
N LEU A 39 6.33 1.16 -8.85
CA LEU A 39 6.38 0.85 -10.29
C LEU A 39 5.02 0.48 -10.87
N THR A 40 4.26 -0.36 -10.17
CA THR A 40 2.92 -0.79 -10.62
C THR A 40 1.96 0.40 -10.72
N LEU A 41 2.02 1.33 -9.76
CA LEU A 41 1.22 2.56 -9.79
C LEU A 41 1.65 3.49 -10.91
N GLY A 42 2.96 3.70 -11.09
CA GLY A 42 3.49 4.53 -12.16
C GLY A 42 3.11 4.02 -13.56
N ASP A 43 3.13 2.71 -13.76
CA ASP A 43 2.75 2.08 -15.04
C ASP A 43 1.24 2.21 -15.29
N ALA A 44 0.41 2.04 -14.26
CA ALA A 44 -1.03 2.24 -14.36
C ALA A 44 -1.39 3.70 -14.70
N GLU A 45 -0.73 4.67 -14.05
CA GLU A 45 -0.93 6.11 -14.29
C GLU A 45 -0.45 6.51 -15.69
N ALA A 46 0.68 5.97 -16.16
CA ALA A 46 1.18 6.19 -17.52
C ALA A 46 0.19 5.66 -18.57
N ARG A 47 -0.36 4.45 -18.36
CA ARG A 47 -1.39 3.87 -19.24
C ARG A 47 -2.70 4.66 -19.20
N ALA A 48 -3.03 5.29 -18.08
CA ALA A 48 -4.19 6.16 -17.94
C ALA A 48 -3.98 7.55 -18.58
N GLY A 49 -2.77 7.89 -19.03
CA GLY A 49 -2.44 9.21 -19.56
C GLY A 49 -2.08 10.25 -18.49
N ASN A 50 -1.93 9.84 -17.22
CA ASN A 50 -1.55 10.69 -16.10
C ASN A 50 -0.02 10.75 -15.95
N HIS A 51 0.66 11.39 -16.90
CA HIS A 51 2.12 11.38 -16.98
C HIS A 51 2.80 12.03 -15.75
N ILE A 52 2.18 13.07 -15.16
CA ILE A 52 2.70 13.76 -13.96
C ILE A 52 2.70 12.82 -12.75
N GLU A 53 1.61 12.09 -12.52
CA GLU A 53 1.52 11.17 -11.39
C GLU A 53 2.38 9.92 -11.61
N ALA A 54 2.48 9.46 -12.87
CA ALA A 54 3.40 8.39 -13.24
C ALA A 54 4.85 8.75 -12.88
N GLU A 55 5.32 9.95 -13.25
CA GLU A 55 6.65 10.44 -12.91
C GLU A 55 6.86 10.54 -11.40
N ARG A 56 5.86 11.06 -10.66
CA ARG A 56 5.91 11.11 -9.20
C ARG A 56 6.10 9.71 -8.59
N HIS A 57 5.41 8.70 -9.12
CA HIS A 57 5.55 7.32 -8.67
C HIS A 57 6.90 6.71 -9.04
N TYR A 58 7.45 7.01 -10.21
CA TYR A 58 8.80 6.58 -10.59
C TYR A 58 9.87 7.19 -9.69
N GLN A 59 9.77 8.48 -9.35
CA GLN A 59 10.68 9.12 -8.40
C GLN A 59 10.63 8.47 -7.00
N GLN A 60 9.44 8.06 -6.54
CA GLN A 60 9.30 7.28 -5.31
C GLN A 60 9.99 5.91 -5.42
N ALA A 61 9.84 5.22 -6.54
CA ALA A 61 10.50 3.95 -6.78
C ALA A 61 12.04 4.11 -6.72
N GLU A 62 12.59 5.12 -7.39
CA GLU A 62 14.02 5.43 -7.34
C GLU A 62 14.51 5.74 -5.93
N HIS A 63 13.72 6.47 -5.14
CA HIS A 63 14.05 6.76 -3.75
C HIS A 63 14.16 5.46 -2.92
N TYR A 64 13.19 4.55 -3.05
CA TYR A 64 13.22 3.27 -2.36
C TYR A 64 14.39 2.40 -2.82
N LEU A 65 14.68 2.37 -4.13
CA LEU A 65 15.84 1.66 -4.68
C LEU A 65 17.15 2.18 -4.07
N ARG A 66 17.29 3.51 -3.98
CA ARG A 66 18.46 4.14 -3.37
C ARG A 66 18.58 3.79 -1.88
N SER A 67 17.48 3.78 -1.13
CA SER A 67 17.49 3.38 0.28
C SER A 67 17.84 1.90 0.50
N ILE A 68 17.47 1.02 -0.43
CA ILE A 68 17.88 -0.40 -0.41
C ILE A 68 19.40 -0.50 -0.65
N HIS A 69 19.90 0.18 -1.69
CA HIS A 69 21.32 0.16 -2.04
C HIS A 69 22.22 0.80 -0.97
N SER A 70 21.82 1.94 -0.39
CA SER A 70 22.62 2.63 0.64
C SER A 70 22.73 1.87 1.96
N ARG A 71 21.90 0.85 2.16
CA ARG A 71 21.87 0.01 3.37
C ARG A 71 22.39 -1.41 3.11
N ALA A 72 22.79 -1.71 1.88
CA ALA A 72 23.44 -2.94 1.46
C ALA A 72 24.96 -2.78 1.25
N ALA A 73 25.46 -1.53 1.21
CA ALA A 73 26.87 -1.16 1.18
C ALA A 73 27.41 -0.92 2.60
#